data_AF-A0A969S702-F1
#
_entry.id   AF-A0A969S702-F1
#
_cell.length_a   1.000
_cell.length_b   1.000
_cell.length_c   1.000
_cell.angle_alpha   90.00
_cell.angle_beta   90.00
_cell.angle_gamma   90.00
#
_symmetry.space_group_name_H-M   'P 1'
#
loop_
_entity.id
_entity.type
_entity.pdbx_description
1 polymer ?
#
loop_
_entity_poly.entity_id
_entity_poly.type
_entity_poly.pdbx_seq_one_letter_code
_entity_poly.pdbx_strand_id
1 'polypeptide(L)'
;MVAQASQLGQKGAWYQKWLVHRKLRPESFAGRIENHHSGKKSYDIHEDLLKCDAVSRLMSANRNCLLPIAYAEGCPTHPSYPAAHAGTAGACATILKAFFNEDFVIPNPVQTNLDGSALEPWQGESLTLGNEINKLASNISLGRDAGGVHYRTDGSQGMLIGEDLAISMLRDYSRTYNEQFDGFMLTKFDGKKVKVVKGEVVSV
;
A
#
# COMPACT_ATOMS: atom_id res chain seq x y z
N MET A 1 14.81 13.28 -4.98
CA MET A 1 13.36 13.32 -5.31
C MET A 1 12.57 12.20 -4.64
N VAL A 2 12.97 10.92 -4.77
CA VAL A 2 12.25 9.78 -4.15
C VAL A 2 12.02 9.95 -2.63
N ALA A 3 13.07 10.25 -1.86
CA ALA A 3 12.97 10.46 -0.40
C ALA A 3 12.13 11.69 0.00
N GLN A 4 11.97 12.67 -0.89
CA GLN A 4 11.12 13.84 -0.64
C GLN A 4 9.66 13.49 -0.88
N ALA A 5 9.36 12.75 -1.95
CA ALA A 5 8.03 12.24 -2.23
C ALA A 5 7.53 11.31 -1.10
N SER A 6 8.42 10.49 -0.52
CA SER A 6 8.07 9.63 0.61
C SER A 6 7.50 10.42 1.80
N GLN A 7 8.12 11.55 2.14
CA GLN A 7 7.67 12.44 3.22
C GLN A 7 6.33 13.10 2.89
N LEU A 8 6.11 13.49 1.63
CA LEU A 8 4.82 14.04 1.20
C LEU A 8 3.70 13.00 1.32
N GLY A 9 3.93 11.78 0.81
CA GLY A 9 2.99 10.67 0.92
C GLY A 9 2.59 10.38 2.36
N GLN A 10 3.57 10.39 3.28
CA GLN A 10 3.31 10.20 4.71
C GLN A 10 2.49 11.35 5.33
N LYS A 11 2.79 12.61 4.99
CA LYS A 11 2.02 13.78 5.47
C LYS A 11 0.57 13.73 5.03
N GLY A 12 0.32 13.39 3.76
CA GLY A 12 -1.03 13.20 3.22
C GLY A 12 -1.79 12.10 3.98
N ALA A 13 -1.14 10.95 4.19
CA ALA A 13 -1.73 9.87 4.98
C ALA A 13 -2.04 10.30 6.43
N TRP A 14 -1.18 11.10 7.06
CA TRP A 14 -1.38 11.55 8.45
C TRP A 14 -2.60 12.45 8.61
N TYR A 15 -2.80 13.37 7.66
CA TYR A 15 -4.00 14.21 7.62
C TYR A 15 -5.26 13.34 7.56
N GLN A 16 -5.28 12.38 6.64
CA GLN A 16 -6.43 11.48 6.44
C GLN A 16 -6.70 10.58 7.66
N LYS A 17 -5.64 10.11 8.33
CA LYS A 17 -5.76 9.31 9.56
C LYS A 17 -6.47 10.07 10.67
N TRP A 18 -5.99 11.27 10.99
CA TRP A 18 -6.38 11.96 12.22
C TRP A 18 -7.50 12.96 12.03
N LEU A 19 -7.41 13.78 10.99
CA LEU A 19 -8.33 14.89 10.80
C LEU A 19 -9.61 14.46 10.08
N VAL A 20 -9.53 13.41 9.26
CA VAL A 20 -10.69 12.92 8.50
C VAL A 20 -11.28 11.64 9.10
N HIS A 21 -10.61 10.49 8.94
CA HIS A 21 -11.30 9.20 9.03
C HIS A 21 -11.29 8.53 10.40
N ARG A 22 -10.17 8.59 11.14
CA ARG A 22 -10.01 7.94 12.46
C ARG A 22 -10.47 6.47 12.49
N LYS A 23 -10.29 5.74 11.38
CA LYS A 23 -10.74 4.35 11.22
C LYS A 23 -10.02 3.45 12.23
N LEU A 24 -10.80 2.60 12.91
CA LEU A 24 -10.27 1.59 13.82
C LEU A 24 -9.40 0.56 13.10
N ARG A 25 -8.50 -0.09 13.84
CA ARG A 25 -7.55 -1.09 13.33
C ARG A 25 -8.16 -2.50 13.29
N PRO A 26 -7.60 -3.44 12.50
CA PRO A 26 -8.13 -4.81 12.41
C PRO A 26 -8.20 -5.51 13.77
N GLU A 27 -7.17 -5.39 14.62
CA GLU A 27 -7.16 -5.96 15.97
C GLU A 27 -8.31 -5.44 16.85
N SER A 28 -8.61 -4.14 16.75
CA SER A 28 -9.71 -3.53 17.51
C SER A 28 -11.07 -4.00 17.01
N PHE A 29 -11.20 -4.23 15.70
CA PHE A 29 -12.45 -4.74 15.12
C PHE A 29 -12.65 -6.22 15.50
N ALA A 30 -11.60 -7.04 15.46
CA ALA A 30 -11.65 -8.42 15.95
C ALA A 30 -11.97 -8.50 17.45
N GLY A 31 -11.48 -7.57 18.27
CA GLY A 31 -11.91 -7.44 19.65
C GLY A 31 -13.42 -7.18 19.82
N ARG A 32 -14.06 -6.49 18.87
CA ARG A 32 -15.53 -6.35 18.84
C ARG A 32 -16.21 -7.66 18.47
N ILE A 33 -15.65 -8.43 17.53
CA ILE A 33 -16.14 -9.77 17.17
C ILE A 33 -16.10 -10.70 18.39
N GLU A 34 -15.00 -10.75 19.12
CA GLU A 34 -14.86 -11.55 20.35
C GLU A 34 -15.88 -11.16 21.43
N ASN A 35 -16.04 -9.86 21.68
CA ASN A 35 -17.03 -9.38 22.66
C ASN A 35 -18.48 -9.66 22.23
N HIS A 36 -18.76 -9.60 20.93
CA HIS A 36 -20.06 -9.99 20.36
C HIS A 36 -20.29 -11.48 20.55
N HIS A 37 -19.32 -12.31 20.15
CA HIS A 37 -19.42 -13.77 20.20
C HIS A 37 -19.57 -14.28 21.64
N SER A 38 -18.86 -13.69 22.61
CA SER A 38 -18.94 -14.05 24.03
C SER A 38 -20.16 -13.49 24.76
N GLY A 39 -21.03 -12.72 24.08
CA GLY A 39 -22.22 -12.10 24.69
C GLY A 39 -21.92 -10.95 25.66
N LYS A 40 -20.66 -10.50 25.78
CA LYS A 40 -20.28 -9.37 26.65
C LYS A 40 -20.83 -8.04 26.13
N LYS A 41 -20.94 -7.88 24.81
CA LYS A 41 -21.48 -6.69 24.16
C LYS A 41 -21.89 -6.97 22.72
N SER A 42 -23.09 -6.58 22.36
CA SER A 42 -23.54 -6.61 20.96
C SER A 42 -23.02 -5.42 20.17
N TYR A 43 -22.64 -5.68 18.92
CA TYR A 43 -22.18 -4.70 17.95
C TYR A 43 -22.91 -4.92 16.62
N ASP A 44 -23.13 -3.86 15.87
CA ASP A 44 -23.64 -3.91 14.50
C ASP A 44 -22.53 -4.39 13.55
N ILE A 45 -22.37 -5.72 13.47
CA ILE A 45 -21.38 -6.40 12.63
C ILE A 45 -22.17 -7.26 11.64
N HIS A 46 -21.82 -7.15 10.37
CA HIS A 46 -22.47 -7.92 9.31
C HIS A 46 -22.35 -9.43 9.57
N GLU A 47 -23.46 -10.16 9.42
CA GLU A 47 -23.53 -11.58 9.80
C GLU A 47 -22.53 -12.46 9.06
N ASP A 48 -22.23 -12.15 7.79
CA ASP A 48 -21.22 -12.90 7.02
C ASP A 48 -19.86 -12.94 7.70
N LEU A 49 -19.46 -11.88 8.41
CA LEU A 49 -18.20 -11.85 9.17
C LEU A 49 -18.29 -12.66 10.46
N LEU A 50 -19.48 -12.76 11.06
CA LEU A 50 -19.70 -13.54 12.28
C LEU A 50 -19.82 -15.04 11.98
N LYS A 51 -20.29 -15.39 10.77
CA LYS A 51 -20.57 -16.75 10.33
C LYS A 51 -19.52 -17.32 9.38
N CYS A 52 -18.49 -16.56 9.02
CA CYS A 52 -17.43 -17.05 8.15
C CYS A 52 -16.60 -18.15 8.84
N ASP A 53 -15.95 -18.96 8.02
CA ASP A 53 -15.12 -20.07 8.49
C ASP A 53 -13.93 -19.59 9.35
N ALA A 54 -13.41 -18.38 9.12
CA ALA A 54 -12.31 -17.80 9.88
C ALA A 54 -12.61 -17.74 11.38
N VAL A 55 -13.83 -17.39 11.79
CA VAL A 55 -14.23 -17.36 13.21
C VAL A 55 -14.14 -18.77 13.81
N SER A 56 -14.67 -19.78 13.11
CA SER A 56 -14.62 -21.17 13.57
C SER A 56 -13.18 -21.70 13.66
N ARG A 57 -12.31 -21.35 12.71
CA ARG A 57 -10.88 -21.72 12.71
C ARG A 57 -10.15 -21.08 13.88
N LEU A 58 -10.40 -19.80 14.17
CA LEU A 58 -9.80 -19.10 15.31
C LEU A 58 -10.28 -19.69 16.65
N MET A 59 -11.58 -19.98 16.78
CA MET A 59 -12.10 -20.65 17.98
C MET A 59 -11.49 -22.04 18.17
N SER A 60 -11.31 -22.82 17.11
CA SER A 60 -10.68 -24.13 17.19
C SER A 60 -9.20 -24.05 17.57
N ALA A 61 -8.46 -23.08 17.02
CA ALA A 61 -7.02 -22.96 17.26
C ALA A 61 -6.70 -22.28 18.61
N ASN A 62 -7.44 -21.23 18.96
CA ASN A 62 -7.08 -20.27 20.01
C ASN A 62 -8.13 -20.15 21.12
N ARG A 63 -9.32 -20.76 20.96
CA ARG A 63 -10.48 -20.64 21.86
C ARG A 63 -10.97 -19.20 22.04
N ASN A 64 -10.73 -18.35 21.05
CA ASN A 64 -11.24 -16.97 20.97
C ASN A 64 -11.34 -16.52 19.50
N CYS A 65 -12.02 -15.40 19.26
CA CYS A 65 -12.21 -14.78 17.94
C CYS A 65 -11.27 -13.59 17.68
N LEU A 66 -10.19 -13.44 18.47
CA LEU A 66 -9.24 -12.35 18.28
C LEU A 66 -8.39 -12.58 17.03
N LEU A 67 -7.99 -11.50 16.36
CA LEU A 67 -7.08 -11.56 15.21
C LEU A 67 -5.67 -11.86 15.71
N PRO A 68 -5.00 -12.93 15.24
CA PRO A 68 -3.59 -13.13 15.49
C PRO A 68 -2.78 -12.01 14.82
N ILE A 69 -1.94 -11.32 15.59
CA ILE A 69 -1.10 -10.22 15.13
C ILE A 69 0.36 -10.66 15.14
N ALA A 70 1.11 -10.31 14.09
CA ALA A 70 2.51 -10.69 13.94
C ALA A 70 3.45 -9.94 14.91
N TYR A 71 3.01 -8.81 15.44
CA TYR A 71 3.78 -7.93 16.31
C TYR A 71 3.24 -7.98 17.74
N ALA A 72 4.13 -8.12 18.73
CA ALA A 72 3.72 -8.24 20.12
C ALA A 72 3.00 -6.99 20.65
N GLU A 73 3.35 -5.81 20.12
CA GLU A 73 2.72 -4.53 20.45
C GLU A 73 1.41 -4.26 19.71
N GLY A 74 1.06 -5.11 18.73
CA GLY A 74 -0.09 -4.88 17.87
C GLY A 74 0.16 -3.82 16.80
N CYS A 75 -0.82 -2.97 16.55
CA CYS A 75 -0.68 -1.89 15.59
C CYS A 75 0.01 -0.64 16.19
N PRO A 76 0.69 0.19 15.37
CA PRO A 76 1.14 1.51 15.82
C PRO A 76 -0.03 2.38 16.30
N THR A 77 0.25 3.25 17.29
CA THR A 77 -0.71 4.11 18.01
C THR A 77 -1.24 5.30 17.19
N HIS A 78 -1.75 5.00 15.99
CA HIS A 78 -2.45 5.93 15.12
C HIS A 78 -3.53 5.20 14.29
N PRO A 79 -4.56 5.90 13.77
CA PRO A 79 -5.65 5.30 13.02
C PRO A 79 -5.21 4.46 11.83
N SER A 80 -6.09 3.58 11.38
CA SER A 80 -5.81 2.62 10.32
C SER A 80 -5.73 3.29 8.95
N TYR A 81 -6.73 4.09 8.57
CA TYR A 81 -6.90 4.51 7.17
C TYR A 81 -6.34 5.92 6.87
N PRO A 82 -5.62 6.09 5.75
CA PRO A 82 -5.01 5.07 4.89
C PRO A 82 -3.71 4.54 5.52
N ALA A 83 -3.09 3.50 4.96
CA ALA A 83 -1.80 3.02 5.43
C ALA A 83 -0.69 4.00 5.03
N ALA A 84 0.09 4.48 6.01
CA ALA A 84 1.20 5.40 5.75
C ALA A 84 2.32 4.74 4.93
N HIS A 85 2.58 3.44 5.16
CA HIS A 85 3.52 2.66 4.35
C HIS A 85 3.10 2.63 2.88
N ALA A 86 1.80 2.49 2.61
CA ALA A 86 1.27 2.51 1.25
C ALA A 86 1.36 3.90 0.61
N GLY A 87 1.06 4.97 1.36
CA GLY A 87 1.27 6.35 0.89
C GLY A 87 2.72 6.64 0.53
N THR A 88 3.65 6.24 1.39
CA THR A 88 5.09 6.34 1.11
C THR A 88 5.48 5.51 -0.12
N ALA A 89 5.06 4.25 -0.19
CA ALA A 89 5.41 3.36 -1.27
C ALA A 89 4.84 3.82 -2.63
N GLY A 90 3.59 4.27 -2.66
CA GLY A 90 2.96 4.84 -3.85
C GLY A 90 3.66 6.08 -4.36
N ALA A 91 4.07 6.99 -3.45
CA ALA A 91 4.82 8.18 -3.80
C ALA A 91 6.21 7.83 -4.37
N CYS A 92 6.94 6.93 -3.72
CA CYS A 92 8.25 6.47 -4.19
C CYS A 92 8.16 5.79 -5.56
N ALA A 93 7.21 4.87 -5.73
CA ALA A 93 6.98 4.16 -6.98
C ALA A 93 6.68 5.12 -8.14
N THR A 94 5.85 6.14 -7.89
CA THR A 94 5.51 7.17 -8.87
C THR A 94 6.75 7.95 -9.33
N ILE A 95 7.64 8.34 -8.41
CA ILE A 95 8.89 9.01 -8.78
C ILE A 95 9.83 8.08 -9.55
N LEU A 96 9.93 6.80 -9.17
CA LEU A 96 10.76 5.85 -9.91
C LEU A 96 10.26 5.64 -11.34
N LYS A 97 8.94 5.44 -11.52
CA LYS A 97 8.32 5.33 -12.85
C LYS A 97 8.52 6.59 -13.70
N ALA A 98 8.51 7.76 -13.08
CA ALA A 98 8.75 9.04 -13.76
C ALA A 98 10.18 9.24 -14.27
N PHE A 99 11.16 8.54 -13.69
CA PHE A 99 12.60 8.72 -13.99
C PHE A 99 13.20 7.59 -14.83
N PHE A 100 12.64 6.39 -14.75
CA PHE A 100 13.20 5.21 -15.40
C PHE A 100 12.29 4.69 -16.52
N ASN A 101 12.89 4.03 -17.50
CA ASN A 101 12.13 3.35 -18.54
C ASN A 101 11.36 2.16 -17.95
N GLU A 102 10.06 2.32 -17.77
CA GLU A 102 9.17 1.29 -17.22
C GLU A 102 9.17 0.01 -18.06
N ASP A 103 9.37 0.13 -19.38
CA ASP A 103 9.36 -0.99 -20.33
C ASP A 103 10.67 -1.79 -20.33
N PHE A 104 11.66 -1.38 -19.53
CA PHE A 104 12.91 -2.13 -19.40
C PHE A 104 12.65 -3.52 -18.83
N VAL A 105 12.95 -4.55 -19.62
CA VAL A 105 12.85 -5.96 -19.19
C VAL A 105 14.03 -6.31 -18.30
N ILE A 106 13.75 -6.77 -17.09
CA ILE A 106 14.77 -7.12 -16.10
C ILE A 106 15.46 -8.43 -16.54
N PRO A 107 16.79 -8.44 -16.74
CA PRO A 107 17.51 -9.65 -17.09
C PRO A 107 17.70 -10.55 -15.87
N ASN A 108 17.60 -11.87 -16.09
CA ASN A 108 17.83 -12.92 -15.09
C ASN A 108 17.07 -12.69 -13.75
N PRO A 109 15.74 -12.48 -13.78
CA PRO A 109 14.97 -12.34 -12.55
C PRO A 109 15.01 -13.61 -11.71
N VAL A 110 14.87 -13.46 -10.40
CA VAL A 110 14.94 -14.55 -9.42
C VAL A 110 13.75 -14.53 -8.48
N GLN A 111 13.47 -15.68 -7.87
CA GLN A 111 12.54 -15.84 -6.76
C GLN A 111 13.22 -16.62 -5.63
N THR A 112 12.64 -16.60 -4.43
CA THR A 112 13.13 -17.42 -3.33
C THR A 112 12.63 -18.86 -3.47
N ASN A 113 13.43 -19.84 -3.03
CA ASN A 113 12.97 -21.22 -2.88
C ASN A 113 11.98 -21.36 -1.70
N LEU A 114 11.38 -22.55 -1.54
CA LEU A 114 10.26 -22.76 -0.61
C LEU A 114 10.58 -22.42 0.86
N ASP A 115 11.82 -22.64 1.32
CA ASP A 115 12.23 -22.40 2.71
C ASP A 115 12.94 -21.06 2.93
N GLY A 116 13.13 -20.26 1.88
CA GLY A 116 13.77 -18.95 1.97
C GLY A 116 15.30 -18.98 2.03
N SER A 117 15.95 -20.13 1.84
CA SER A 117 17.41 -20.26 1.98
C SER A 117 18.22 -19.94 0.73
N ALA A 118 17.59 -19.95 -0.46
CA ALA A 118 18.26 -19.74 -1.74
C ALA A 118 17.42 -18.92 -2.73
N LEU A 119 18.10 -18.40 -3.76
CA LEU A 119 17.49 -17.76 -4.92
C LEU A 119 17.49 -18.73 -6.10
N GLU A 120 16.34 -18.84 -6.76
CA GLU A 120 16.12 -19.67 -7.94
C GLU A 120 15.76 -18.79 -9.14
N PRO A 121 16.15 -19.18 -10.38
CA PRO A 121 15.77 -18.42 -11.57
C PRO A 121 14.26 -18.39 -11.76
N TRP A 122 13.70 -17.20 -12.00
CA TRP A 122 12.29 -17.01 -12.32
C TRP A 122 11.95 -17.63 -13.68
N GLN A 123 10.87 -18.43 -13.73
CA GLN A 123 10.43 -19.17 -14.92
C GLN A 123 9.10 -18.64 -15.51
N GLY A 124 8.55 -17.56 -14.96
CA GLY A 124 7.29 -16.98 -15.42
C GLY A 124 7.46 -15.96 -16.54
N GLU A 125 6.44 -15.12 -16.74
CA GLU A 125 6.47 -14.05 -17.74
C GLU A 125 7.59 -13.04 -17.50
N SER A 126 7.99 -12.33 -18.57
CA SER A 126 8.99 -11.27 -18.49
C SER A 126 8.59 -10.18 -17.49
N LEU A 127 9.51 -9.84 -16.59
CA LEU A 127 9.32 -8.79 -15.60
C LEU A 127 9.87 -7.48 -16.15
N THR A 128 9.07 -6.41 -16.05
CA THR A 128 9.43 -5.07 -16.48
C THR A 128 9.79 -4.22 -15.27
N LEU A 129 10.59 -3.19 -15.44
CA LEU A 129 10.91 -2.29 -14.33
C LEU A 129 9.64 -1.65 -13.75
N GLY A 130 8.69 -1.26 -14.60
CA GLY A 130 7.41 -0.71 -14.19
C GLY A 130 6.56 -1.66 -13.35
N ASN A 131 6.42 -2.93 -13.79
CA ASN A 131 5.61 -3.90 -13.05
C ASN A 131 6.27 -4.31 -11.72
N GLU A 132 7.60 -4.42 -11.65
CA GLU A 132 8.29 -4.74 -10.40
C GLU A 132 8.31 -3.57 -9.41
N ILE A 133 8.33 -2.32 -9.90
CA ILE A 133 8.12 -1.14 -9.04
C ILE A 133 6.71 -1.15 -8.43
N ASN A 134 5.68 -1.40 -9.23
CA ASN A 134 4.30 -1.48 -8.73
C ASN A 134 4.11 -2.68 -7.78
N LYS A 135 4.77 -3.81 -8.08
CA LYS A 135 4.78 -5.01 -7.22
C LYS A 135 5.46 -4.71 -5.89
N LEU A 136 6.61 -4.05 -5.88
CA LEU A 136 7.30 -3.65 -4.66
C LEU A 136 6.42 -2.76 -3.78
N ALA A 137 5.77 -1.74 -4.37
CA ALA A 137 4.86 -0.88 -3.62
C ALA A 137 3.69 -1.69 -3.00
N SER A 138 3.13 -2.62 -3.77
CA SER A 138 2.08 -3.52 -3.30
C SER A 138 2.57 -4.46 -2.21
N ASN A 139 3.78 -5.02 -2.30
CA ASN A 139 4.38 -5.88 -1.28
C ASN A 139 4.56 -5.14 0.05
N ILE A 140 5.06 -3.89 0.02
CA ILE A 140 5.21 -3.07 1.23
C ILE A 140 3.84 -2.80 1.87
N SER A 141 2.81 -2.55 1.06
CA SER A 141 1.45 -2.35 1.56
C SER A 141 0.87 -3.64 2.16
N LEU A 142 0.83 -4.72 1.37
CA LEU A 142 0.23 -6.00 1.75
C LEU A 142 0.97 -6.68 2.89
N GLY A 143 2.27 -6.46 3.04
CA GLY A 143 3.03 -6.94 4.19
C GLY A 143 2.46 -6.41 5.52
N ARG A 144 1.83 -5.22 5.52
CA ARG A 144 1.16 -4.69 6.72
C ARG A 144 -0.21 -5.33 6.97
N ASP A 145 -0.91 -5.74 5.92
CA ASP A 145 -2.15 -6.51 6.02
C ASP A 145 -1.84 -7.91 6.56
N ALA A 146 -0.80 -8.57 6.03
CA ALA A 146 -0.31 -9.85 6.50
C ALA A 146 0.17 -9.80 7.96
N GLY A 147 0.75 -8.66 8.38
CA GLY A 147 1.07 -8.41 9.79
C GLY A 147 -0.14 -8.18 10.69
N GLY A 148 -1.36 -8.10 10.14
CA GLY A 148 -2.61 -7.93 10.88
C GLY A 148 -2.95 -6.48 11.27
N VAL A 149 -2.21 -5.48 10.75
CA VAL A 149 -2.35 -4.09 11.23
C VAL A 149 -3.09 -3.15 10.27
N HIS A 150 -3.36 -3.57 9.03
CA HIS A 150 -4.11 -2.78 8.04
C HIS A 150 -5.14 -3.62 7.31
N TYR A 151 -6.09 -2.93 6.66
CA TYR A 151 -7.02 -3.53 5.70
C TYR A 151 -6.54 -3.25 4.28
N ARG A 152 -6.96 -4.09 3.33
CA ARG A 152 -6.68 -3.91 1.90
C ARG A 152 -6.99 -2.49 1.39
N THR A 153 -8.11 -1.91 1.84
CA THR A 153 -8.51 -0.54 1.48
C THR A 153 -7.52 0.52 1.95
N ASP A 154 -6.91 0.31 3.12
CA ASP A 154 -5.94 1.25 3.67
C ASP A 154 -4.69 1.27 2.80
N GLY A 155 -4.32 0.10 2.26
CA GLY A 155 -3.23 -0.08 1.31
C GLY A 155 -3.51 0.53 -0.05
N SER A 156 -4.56 0.06 -0.74
CA SER A 156 -4.85 0.47 -2.11
C SER A 156 -5.11 1.98 -2.21
N GLN A 157 -5.88 2.56 -1.30
CA GLN A 157 -6.16 3.99 -1.29
C GLN A 157 -4.94 4.81 -0.80
N GLY A 158 -4.14 4.24 0.10
CA GLY A 158 -2.88 4.84 0.51
C GLY A 158 -1.92 5.04 -0.66
N MET A 159 -1.76 4.02 -1.52
CA MET A 159 -0.90 4.14 -2.71
C MET A 159 -1.36 5.26 -3.66
N LEU A 160 -2.68 5.42 -3.85
CA LEU A 160 -3.23 6.50 -4.71
C LEU A 160 -2.96 7.89 -4.12
N ILE A 161 -3.09 8.06 -2.80
CA ILE A 161 -2.70 9.32 -2.14
C ILE A 161 -1.21 9.62 -2.36
N GLY A 162 -0.36 8.59 -2.27
CA GLY A 162 1.06 8.71 -2.56
C GLY A 162 1.34 9.14 -4.01
N GLU A 163 0.66 8.51 -4.97
CA GLU A 163 0.76 8.84 -6.39
C GLU A 163 0.36 10.29 -6.69
N ASP A 164 -0.80 10.73 -6.19
CA ASP A 164 -1.27 12.10 -6.43
C ASP A 164 -0.31 13.15 -5.87
N LEU A 165 0.24 12.93 -4.67
CA LEU A 165 1.20 13.84 -4.05
C LEU A 165 2.55 13.85 -4.77
N ALA A 166 3.02 12.70 -5.23
CA ALA A 166 4.23 12.61 -6.05
C ALA A 166 4.05 13.30 -7.41
N ILE A 167 2.90 13.11 -8.07
CA ILE A 167 2.56 13.83 -9.32
C ILE A 167 2.50 15.33 -9.06
N SER A 168 1.87 15.79 -7.98
CA SER A 168 1.85 17.21 -7.61
C SER A 168 3.26 17.78 -7.43
N MET A 169 4.15 17.03 -6.76
CA MET A 169 5.55 17.43 -6.62
C MET A 169 6.25 17.51 -7.98
N LEU A 170 6.04 16.53 -8.88
CA LEU A 170 6.60 16.56 -10.25
C LEU A 170 6.09 17.76 -11.06
N ARG A 171 4.82 18.17 -10.88
CA ARG A 171 4.28 19.38 -11.50
C ARG A 171 5.08 20.60 -11.08
N ASP A 172 5.32 20.76 -9.78
CA ASP A 172 6.09 21.89 -9.25
C ASP A 172 7.52 21.90 -9.81
N TYR A 173 8.24 20.77 -9.77
CA TYR A 173 9.58 20.65 -10.34
C TYR A 173 9.61 20.91 -11.85
N SER A 174 8.61 20.45 -12.60
CA SER A 174 8.57 20.64 -14.06
C SER A 174 8.49 22.11 -14.50
N ARG A 175 8.20 23.04 -13.57
CA ARG A 175 8.19 24.49 -13.81
C ARG A 175 9.56 25.13 -13.61
N THR A 176 10.50 24.44 -12.97
CA THR A 176 11.80 25.01 -12.57
C THR A 176 12.93 24.72 -13.54
N TYR A 177 12.73 23.83 -14.51
CA TYR A 177 13.74 23.51 -15.52
C TYR A 177 13.79 24.60 -16.60
N ASN A 178 14.99 25.14 -16.84
CA ASN A 178 15.23 26.14 -17.88
C ASN A 178 15.71 25.48 -19.19
N GLU A 179 16.14 24.23 -19.10
CA GLU A 179 16.53 23.38 -20.21
C GLU A 179 15.31 22.96 -21.04
N GLN A 180 15.57 22.49 -22.26
CA GLN A 180 14.55 21.78 -23.03
C GLN A 180 14.21 20.46 -22.33
N PHE A 181 13.05 20.42 -21.68
CA PHE A 181 12.56 19.27 -20.93
C PHE A 181 11.19 18.84 -21.46
N ASP A 182 11.14 17.64 -22.02
CA ASP A 182 9.93 17.10 -22.65
C ASP A 182 8.88 16.62 -21.63
N GLY A 183 9.23 16.58 -20.34
CA GLY A 183 8.35 16.17 -19.25
C GLY A 183 8.73 14.83 -18.64
N PHE A 184 8.17 14.57 -17.46
CA PHE A 184 8.21 13.25 -16.85
C PHE A 184 7.14 12.38 -17.46
N MET A 185 7.51 11.19 -17.94
CA MET A 185 6.58 10.20 -18.47
C MET A 185 6.42 9.09 -17.45
N LEU A 186 5.17 8.75 -17.08
CA LEU A 186 4.90 7.60 -16.21
C LEU A 186 3.54 6.97 -16.49
N THR A 187 3.40 5.71 -16.10
CA THR A 187 2.13 4.99 -16.07
C THR A 187 1.59 5.00 -14.65
N LYS A 188 0.39 5.57 -14.47
CA LYS A 188 -0.32 5.60 -13.18
C LYS A 188 -0.71 4.20 -12.73
N PHE A 189 -1.05 4.04 -11.45
CA PHE A 189 -1.56 2.78 -10.91
C PHE A 189 -2.89 2.34 -11.56
N ASP A 190 -3.68 3.25 -12.11
CA ASP A 190 -4.88 2.93 -12.90
C ASP A 190 -4.58 2.51 -14.35
N GLY A 191 -3.31 2.40 -14.72
CA GLY A 191 -2.84 2.00 -16.04
C GLY A 191 -2.76 3.14 -17.06
N LYS A 192 -3.19 4.36 -16.71
CA LYS A 192 -3.13 5.50 -17.64
C LYS A 192 -1.72 6.05 -17.73
N LYS A 193 -1.21 6.20 -18.95
CA LYS A 193 0.05 6.88 -19.21
C LYS A 193 -0.15 8.40 -19.18
N VAL A 194 0.72 9.09 -18.46
CA VAL A 194 0.67 10.54 -18.30
C VAL A 194 2.03 11.16 -18.53
N LYS A 195 2.01 12.43 -18.95
CA LYS A 195 3.15 13.31 -19.07
C LYS A 195 2.99 14.49 -18.13
N VAL A 196 3.99 14.74 -17.28
CA VAL A 196 4.03 15.90 -16.38
C VAL A 196 5.05 16.91 -16.90
N VAL A 197 4.58 18.07 -17.36
CA VAL A 197 5.43 19.08 -18.02
C VAL A 197 4.87 20.49 -17.81
N LYS A 198 5.74 21.47 -17.53
CA LYS A 198 5.37 22.88 -17.31
C LYS A 198 4.24 23.10 -16.29
N GLY A 199 4.16 22.25 -15.27
CA GLY A 199 3.13 22.31 -14.23
C GLY A 199 1.81 21.61 -14.57
N GLU A 200 1.71 20.99 -15.75
CA GLU A 200 0.50 20.32 -16.23
C GLU A 200 0.65 18.80 -16.25
N VAL A 201 -0.47 18.08 -16.15
CA VAL A 201 -0.56 16.62 -16.30
C VAL A 201 -1.39 16.33 -17.54
N VAL A 202 -0.78 15.72 -18.54
CA VAL A 202 -1.40 15.45 -19.85
C VAL A 202 -1.51 13.94 -20.04
N SER A 203 -2.68 13.46 -20.47
CA SER A 203 -2.84 12.05 -20.86
C SER A 203 -2.14 11.78 -22.19
N VAL A 204 -1.53 10.60 -22.35
CA VAL A 204 -0.77 10.21 -23.54
C VAL A 204 -1.40 9.01 -24.22
#